data_AF-A0A7W0GQH2-F1
#
_entry.id   AF-A0A7W0GQH2-F1
#
_cell.length_a   1.000
_cell.length_b   1.000
_cell.length_c   1.000
_cell.angle_alpha   90.00
_cell.angle_beta   90.00
_cell.angle_gamma   90.00
#
_symmetry.space_group_name_H-M   'P 1'
#
loop_
_entity.id
_entity.type
_entity.pdbx_description
1 polymer ?
#
loop_
_entity_poly.entity_id
_entity_poly.type
_entity_poly.pdbx_seq_one_letter_code
_entity_poly.pdbx_strand_id
1 'polypeptide(L)'
;MGSQMNIPARALIFSSILLTAISAFGQANQPRPPRTGEATITVKEQFFNSFLDAIFDNLKAPSTPLVITDSDQNRTDESTKSCPSAITLQRENSGVKTAVKFEQGKIVAPLAFSGAYNSTLLGCLQFRGVAHTEWSLEFDRSAQVLQARIKVTDMRLEKVPSLAQSSIVTLVQSAIDARINPLKILRPEQLSSVVPIAPSGGSLRLRTREVKPEIVPGLVHLHLTYEFLPEK
;
A
#
# COMPACT_ATOMS: atom_id res chain seq x y z
N MET A 1 -0.61 -67.77 81.95
CA MET A 1 0.20 -66.53 81.94
C MET A 1 -0.56 -65.48 81.14
N GLY A 2 -0.81 -64.32 81.74
CA GLY A 2 -1.07 -63.06 81.03
C GLY A 2 -2.51 -62.76 80.60
N SER A 3 -3.26 -62.09 81.47
CA SER A 3 -4.43 -61.27 81.15
C SER A 3 -4.08 -60.04 80.31
N GLN A 4 -4.99 -59.58 79.45
CA GLN A 4 -5.43 -58.18 79.25
C GLN A 4 -6.46 -58.16 78.08
N MET A 5 -7.75 -57.88 78.26
CA MET A 5 -8.47 -56.71 78.81
C MET A 5 -8.77 -55.62 77.76
N ASN A 6 -10.06 -55.57 77.40
CA ASN A 6 -10.98 -54.43 77.25
C ASN A 6 -11.13 -53.54 75.99
N ILE A 7 -12.30 -53.74 75.33
CA ILE A 7 -13.49 -52.84 75.08
C ILE A 7 -13.30 -51.41 74.44
N PRO A 8 -14.37 -50.66 74.04
CA PRO A 8 -14.93 -50.49 72.68
C PRO A 8 -15.06 -49.01 72.20
N ALA A 9 -15.54 -48.77 70.97
CA ALA A 9 -16.31 -47.54 70.62
C ALA A 9 -16.99 -47.76 69.24
N ARG A 10 -18.33 -47.73 69.09
CA ARG A 10 -19.31 -46.62 69.12
C ARG A 10 -19.33 -45.69 67.88
N ALA A 11 -20.56 -45.36 67.48
CA ALA A 11 -21.06 -44.20 66.69
C ALA A 11 -21.17 -44.40 65.15
N LEU A 12 -22.39 -44.52 64.57
CA LEU A 12 -23.48 -43.53 64.30
C LEU A 12 -23.31 -42.86 62.91
N ILE A 13 -24.15 -43.19 61.91
CA ILE A 13 -25.30 -42.43 61.33
C ILE A 13 -24.93 -41.16 60.52
N PHE A 14 -25.55 -41.02 59.33
CA PHE A 14 -26.04 -39.81 58.59
C PHE A 14 -25.72 -39.92 57.08
N SER A 15 -26.67 -40.30 56.21
CA SER A 15 -27.72 -39.49 55.57
C SER A 15 -27.19 -38.26 54.81
N SER A 16 -27.27 -38.26 53.47
CA SER A 16 -27.73 -37.10 52.69
C SER A 16 -27.94 -37.41 51.20
N ILE A 17 -29.14 -37.03 50.76
CA ILE A 17 -29.69 -37.03 49.42
C ILE A 17 -28.94 -36.00 48.56
N LEU A 18 -28.38 -36.42 47.42
CA LEU A 18 -27.79 -35.50 46.46
C LEU A 18 -28.83 -35.11 45.40
N LEU A 19 -29.26 -33.85 45.47
CA LEU A 19 -30.09 -33.15 44.48
C LEU A 19 -29.40 -33.16 43.10
N THR A 20 -30.07 -33.73 42.10
CA THR A 20 -29.75 -33.49 40.69
C THR A 20 -30.31 -32.14 40.25
N ALA A 21 -29.46 -31.13 40.11
CA ALA A 21 -29.78 -29.87 39.44
C ALA A 21 -29.67 -30.05 37.91
N ILE A 22 -30.80 -29.98 37.21
CA ILE A 22 -30.85 -29.91 35.75
C ILE A 22 -30.50 -28.47 35.35
N SER A 23 -29.25 -28.24 34.94
CA SER A 23 -28.86 -26.99 34.31
C SER A 23 -29.39 -26.98 32.86
N ALA A 24 -30.50 -26.29 32.63
CA ALA A 24 -30.92 -25.90 31.29
C ALA A 24 -29.91 -24.88 30.75
N PHE A 25 -28.94 -25.36 29.97
CA PHE A 25 -28.03 -24.50 29.22
C PHE A 25 -28.82 -23.77 28.14
N GLY A 26 -29.06 -22.48 28.36
CA GLY A 26 -29.45 -21.57 27.28
C GLY A 26 -28.37 -21.61 26.20
N GLN A 27 -28.75 -21.97 24.97
CA GLN A 27 -27.92 -21.80 23.80
C GLN A 27 -27.66 -20.29 23.61
N ALA A 28 -26.52 -19.83 24.13
CA ALA A 28 -25.99 -18.53 23.80
C ALA A 28 -25.81 -18.47 22.27
N ASN A 29 -26.40 -17.44 21.66
CA ASN A 29 -26.21 -17.08 20.26
C ASN A 29 -24.71 -16.83 20.02
N GLN A 30 -23.96 -17.86 19.63
CA GLN A 30 -22.57 -17.68 19.25
C GLN A 30 -22.55 -16.89 17.92
N PRO A 31 -21.84 -15.76 17.84
CA PRO A 31 -21.65 -15.06 16.58
C PRO A 31 -20.99 -16.03 15.59
N ARG A 32 -21.69 -16.36 14.50
CA ARG A 32 -21.13 -17.20 13.44
C ARG A 32 -19.85 -16.54 12.93
N PRO A 33 -18.72 -17.26 12.82
CA PRO A 33 -17.49 -16.67 12.30
C PRO A 33 -17.77 -16.09 10.90
N PRO A 34 -17.25 -14.90 10.59
CA PRO A 34 -17.42 -14.31 9.28
C PRO A 34 -16.87 -15.30 8.24
N ARG A 35 -17.67 -15.60 7.21
CA ARG A 35 -17.20 -16.41 6.08
C ARG A 35 -16.19 -15.55 5.33
N THR A 36 -14.93 -15.98 5.31
CA THR A 36 -13.84 -15.28 4.61
C THR A 36 -13.53 -15.98 3.30
N GLY A 37 -13.17 -15.19 2.29
CA GLY A 37 -12.64 -15.70 1.02
C GLY A 37 -11.23 -15.17 0.81
N GLU A 38 -10.37 -15.94 0.15
CA GLU A 38 -9.00 -15.53 -0.14
C GLU A 38 -8.77 -15.50 -1.65
N ALA A 39 -8.02 -14.51 -2.12
CA ALA A 39 -7.55 -14.41 -3.50
C ALA A 39 -6.10 -13.95 -3.53
N THR A 40 -5.35 -14.37 -4.55
CA THR A 40 -3.99 -13.88 -4.77
C THR A 40 -3.87 -13.30 -6.16
N ILE A 41 -3.43 -12.04 -6.26
CA ILE A 41 -3.10 -11.38 -7.52
C ILE A 41 -1.58 -11.40 -7.65
N THR A 42 -1.08 -11.92 -8.77
CA THR A 42 0.37 -11.94 -9.05
C THR A 42 0.68 -11.00 -10.20
N VAL A 43 1.58 -10.05 -9.99
CA VAL A 43 2.02 -9.13 -11.03
C VAL A 43 3.54 -9.26 -11.20
N LYS A 44 3.97 -9.49 -12.44
CA LYS A 44 5.38 -9.59 -12.80
C LYS A 44 6.00 -8.23 -13.05
N GLU A 45 7.29 -8.10 -12.78
CA GLU A 45 8.07 -6.91 -13.10
C GLU A 45 7.95 -6.51 -14.58
N GLN A 46 7.98 -7.50 -15.48
CA GLN A 46 7.85 -7.30 -16.92
C GLN A 46 6.57 -6.55 -17.32
N PHE A 47 5.46 -6.75 -16.59
CA PHE A 47 4.22 -6.04 -16.87
C PHE A 47 4.41 -4.53 -16.70
N PHE A 48 4.97 -4.10 -15.57
CA PHE A 48 5.21 -2.69 -15.29
C PHE A 48 6.22 -2.07 -16.25
N ASN A 49 7.29 -2.79 -16.57
CA ASN A 49 8.31 -2.28 -17.50
C ASN A 49 7.77 -2.17 -18.93
N SER A 50 6.92 -3.11 -19.37
CA SER A 50 6.24 -3.01 -20.67
C SER A 50 5.24 -1.86 -20.70
N PHE A 51 4.54 -1.62 -19.58
CA PHE A 51 3.63 -0.49 -19.45
C PHE A 51 4.37 0.85 -19.48
N LEU A 52 5.51 0.97 -18.79
CA LEU A 52 6.38 2.16 -18.85
C LEU A 52 6.88 2.40 -20.27
N ASP A 53 7.35 1.35 -20.96
CA ASP A 53 7.78 1.46 -22.35
C ASP A 53 6.62 1.94 -23.24
N ALA A 54 5.42 1.40 -23.06
CA ALA A 54 4.23 1.84 -23.78
C ALA A 54 3.84 3.31 -23.51
N ILE A 55 4.01 3.81 -22.28
CA ILE A 55 3.82 5.24 -21.95
C ILE A 55 4.80 6.08 -22.76
N PHE A 56 6.08 5.72 -22.77
CA PHE A 56 7.09 6.48 -23.50
C PHE A 56 6.95 6.38 -25.03
N ASP A 57 6.45 5.26 -25.55
CA ASP A 57 6.28 5.04 -27.00
C ASP A 57 5.01 5.70 -27.54
N ASN A 58 3.91 5.64 -26.78
CA ASN A 58 2.59 6.00 -27.30
C ASN A 58 2.06 7.32 -26.71
N LEU A 59 2.63 7.78 -25.60
CA LEU A 59 2.22 8.99 -24.90
C LEU A 59 3.39 9.97 -24.79
N LYS A 60 3.12 11.15 -24.23
CA LYS A 60 4.17 12.08 -23.84
C LYS A 60 4.79 11.65 -22.53
N ALA A 61 6.10 11.87 -22.40
CA ALA A 61 6.84 11.67 -21.16
C ALA A 61 6.11 12.33 -19.96
N PRO A 62 5.86 11.58 -18.87
CA PRO A 62 5.19 12.13 -17.69
C PRO A 62 5.93 13.33 -17.12
N SER A 63 5.22 14.42 -16.84
CA SER A 63 5.81 15.65 -16.30
C SER A 63 4.98 16.20 -15.16
N THR A 64 5.65 16.66 -14.10
CA THR A 64 5.04 17.23 -12.89
C THR A 64 5.68 18.57 -12.55
N PRO A 65 4.90 19.60 -12.16
CA PRO A 65 5.46 20.86 -11.68
C PRO A 65 6.16 20.68 -10.32
N LEU A 66 7.31 21.35 -10.15
CA LEU A 66 8.14 21.26 -8.95
C LEU A 66 7.70 22.22 -7.82
N VAL A 67 7.07 23.33 -8.19
CA VAL A 67 6.51 24.32 -7.26
C VAL A 67 5.00 24.35 -7.45
N ILE A 68 4.27 24.69 -6.38
CA ILE A 68 2.86 25.08 -6.44
C ILE A 68 2.84 26.60 -6.24
N THR A 69 2.46 27.36 -7.26
CA THR A 69 2.16 28.79 -7.11
C THR A 69 0.70 29.03 -7.52
N ASP A 70 0.05 30.04 -6.94
CA ASP A 70 -1.34 30.40 -7.30
C ASP A 70 -1.49 30.74 -8.81
N SER A 71 -0.39 31.08 -9.47
CA SER A 71 -0.28 31.31 -10.92
C SER A 71 -0.30 30.05 -11.80
N ASP A 72 -0.28 28.84 -11.23
CA ASP A 72 -0.34 27.58 -12.00
C ASP A 72 -1.68 27.41 -12.75
N GLN A 73 -2.73 28.17 -12.42
CA GLN A 73 -3.99 28.18 -13.17
C GLN A 73 -3.90 28.86 -14.55
N ASN A 74 -2.87 29.67 -14.81
CA ASN A 74 -2.72 30.42 -16.06
C ASN A 74 -1.24 30.42 -16.54
N ARG A 75 -0.74 29.24 -16.95
CA ARG A 75 0.59 29.05 -17.56
C ARG A 75 0.67 29.61 -19.00
N THR A 76 0.43 30.91 -19.19
CA THR A 76 0.51 31.57 -20.51
C THR A 76 1.73 32.45 -20.70
N ASP A 77 2.54 32.69 -19.66
CA ASP A 77 3.72 33.55 -19.76
C ASP A 77 4.84 32.89 -20.58
N GLU A 78 5.46 33.62 -21.51
CA GLU A 78 6.60 33.12 -22.30
C GLU A 78 7.78 32.67 -21.42
N SER A 79 7.94 33.22 -20.22
CA SER A 79 8.99 32.79 -19.27
C SER A 79 8.72 31.41 -18.67
N THR A 80 7.45 30.99 -18.52
CA THR A 80 7.11 29.62 -18.12
C THR A 80 7.31 28.62 -19.27
N LYS A 81 7.32 29.08 -20.53
CA LYS A 81 7.75 28.25 -21.67
C LYS A 81 9.26 28.03 -21.69
N SER A 82 10.06 29.04 -21.34
CA SER A 82 11.52 28.93 -21.31
C SER A 82 12.07 28.24 -20.06
N CYS A 83 11.39 28.34 -18.92
CA CYS A 83 11.73 27.65 -17.68
C CYS A 83 10.48 27.11 -16.95
N PRO A 84 10.02 25.88 -17.28
CA PRO A 84 8.72 25.39 -16.83
C PRO A 84 8.60 25.07 -15.34
N SER A 85 9.69 25.14 -14.55
CA SER A 85 9.70 24.75 -13.13
C SER A 85 9.04 23.38 -12.91
N ALA A 86 9.47 22.40 -13.71
CA ALA A 86 8.88 21.08 -13.80
C ALA A 86 9.95 20.00 -13.96
N ILE A 87 9.62 18.79 -13.52
CA ILE A 87 10.39 17.58 -13.72
C ILE A 87 9.64 16.65 -14.66
N THR A 88 10.36 16.11 -15.62
CA THR A 88 9.86 15.21 -16.65
C THR A 88 10.63 13.91 -16.56
N LEU A 89 9.90 12.80 -16.47
CA LEU A 89 10.45 11.46 -16.48
C LEU A 89 11.05 11.16 -17.85
N GLN A 90 12.23 10.56 -17.87
CA GLN A 90 12.94 10.17 -19.08
C GLN A 90 12.99 8.66 -19.18
N ARG A 91 13.10 8.11 -20.39
CA ARG A 91 13.28 6.67 -20.55
C ARG A 91 14.61 6.20 -19.94
N GLU A 92 15.66 6.98 -20.15
CA GLU A 92 17.01 6.66 -19.69
C GLU A 92 17.82 7.95 -19.50
N ASN A 93 18.74 7.92 -18.53
CA ASN A 93 19.76 8.95 -18.38
C ASN A 93 21.04 8.30 -17.85
N SER A 94 22.18 8.58 -18.49
CA SER A 94 23.51 8.10 -18.08
C SER A 94 23.58 6.58 -17.83
N GLY A 95 23.01 5.80 -18.77
CA GLY A 95 23.00 4.34 -18.71
C GLY A 95 22.00 3.75 -17.71
N VAL A 96 21.23 4.58 -16.99
CA VAL A 96 20.19 4.11 -16.07
C VAL A 96 18.81 4.28 -16.69
N LYS A 97 18.15 3.16 -16.97
CA LYS A 97 16.78 3.12 -17.50
C LYS A 97 15.78 3.35 -16.37
N THR A 98 14.73 4.13 -16.66
CA THR A 98 13.52 4.18 -15.84
C THR A 98 12.83 2.83 -15.87
N ALA A 99 12.76 2.17 -14.72
CA ALA A 99 12.21 0.82 -14.61
C ALA A 99 11.63 0.60 -13.20
N VAL A 100 10.74 -0.39 -13.09
CA VAL A 100 10.35 -0.98 -11.81
C VAL A 100 11.12 -2.27 -11.64
N LYS A 101 11.62 -2.50 -10.44
CA LYS A 101 12.26 -3.75 -10.02
C LYS A 101 11.66 -4.27 -8.73
N PHE A 102 11.54 -5.59 -8.66
CA PHE A 102 11.16 -6.30 -7.43
C PHE A 102 12.36 -7.07 -6.92
N GLU A 103 13.01 -6.53 -5.90
CA GLU A 103 14.24 -7.10 -5.36
C GLU A 103 14.32 -6.87 -3.84
N GLN A 104 14.95 -7.81 -3.14
CA GLN A 104 15.20 -7.71 -1.69
C GLN A 104 13.93 -7.45 -0.85
N GLY A 105 12.79 -7.98 -1.26
CA GLY A 105 11.51 -7.78 -0.57
C GLY A 105 10.93 -6.36 -0.73
N LYS A 106 11.44 -5.57 -1.66
CA LYS A 106 11.03 -4.18 -1.92
C LYS A 106 10.68 -3.96 -3.38
N ILE A 107 9.82 -2.97 -3.59
CA ILE A 107 9.62 -2.37 -4.89
C ILE A 107 10.58 -1.20 -4.99
N VAL A 108 11.51 -1.27 -5.93
CA VAL A 108 12.46 -0.19 -6.20
C VAL A 108 12.30 0.28 -7.63
N ALA A 109 12.43 1.59 -7.85
CA ALA A 109 12.37 2.15 -9.18
C ALA A 109 13.50 3.16 -9.38
N PRO A 110 14.54 2.83 -10.18
CA PRO A 110 15.40 3.85 -10.75
C PRO A 110 14.58 4.69 -11.74
N LEU A 111 14.68 6.01 -11.61
CA LEU A 111 13.96 6.98 -12.42
C LEU A 111 14.97 7.93 -13.06
N ALA A 112 15.10 7.88 -14.38
CA ALA A 112 15.79 8.91 -15.14
C ALA A 112 14.87 10.11 -15.31
N PHE A 113 15.40 11.33 -15.19
CA PHE A 113 14.59 12.53 -15.35
C PHE A 113 15.39 13.72 -15.89
N SER A 114 14.65 14.69 -16.39
CA SER A 114 15.12 16.05 -16.70
C SER A 114 14.20 17.05 -16.06
N GLY A 115 14.69 18.22 -15.72
CA GLY A 115 13.84 19.29 -15.24
C GLY A 115 14.47 20.65 -15.45
N ALA A 116 13.66 21.65 -15.16
CA ALA A 116 14.11 23.02 -15.04
C ALA A 116 13.48 23.62 -13.80
N TYR A 117 14.17 24.53 -13.14
CA TYR A 117 13.67 25.29 -11.99
C TYR A 117 14.08 26.75 -12.13
N ASN A 118 13.11 27.66 -12.08
CA ASN A 118 13.39 29.08 -12.10
C ASN A 118 13.75 29.54 -10.68
N SER A 119 15.06 29.71 -10.42
CA SER A 119 15.58 30.22 -9.17
C SER A 119 15.63 31.75 -9.20
N THR A 120 15.16 32.38 -8.12
CA THR A 120 15.24 33.85 -7.96
C THR A 120 16.67 34.39 -8.06
N LEU A 121 17.67 33.59 -7.65
CA LEU A 121 19.08 34.03 -7.60
C LEU A 121 19.87 33.63 -8.85
N LEU A 122 19.62 32.44 -9.39
CA LEU A 122 20.44 31.85 -10.47
C LEU A 122 19.72 31.81 -11.83
N GLY A 123 18.49 32.32 -11.90
CA GLY A 123 17.66 32.22 -13.10
C GLY A 123 17.23 30.78 -13.37
N CYS A 124 17.04 30.45 -14.64
CA CYS A 124 16.60 29.11 -15.02
C CYS A 124 17.71 28.07 -14.89
N LEU A 125 17.59 27.21 -13.90
CA LEU A 125 18.47 26.07 -13.70
C LEU A 125 17.89 24.85 -14.39
N GLN A 126 18.53 24.41 -15.46
CA GLN A 126 18.23 23.13 -16.09
C GLN A 126 19.04 22.03 -15.42
N PHE A 127 18.42 20.87 -15.22
CA PHE A 127 19.06 19.74 -14.58
C PHE A 127 18.58 18.43 -15.20
N ARG A 128 19.43 17.42 -15.11
CA ARG A 128 19.10 16.03 -15.45
C ARG A 128 19.64 15.14 -14.34
N GLY A 129 19.09 13.96 -14.21
CA GLY A 129 19.55 13.06 -13.17
C GLY A 129 18.89 11.71 -13.17
N VAL A 130 19.29 10.95 -12.16
CA VAL A 130 18.74 9.64 -11.83
C VAL A 130 18.36 9.67 -10.35
N ALA A 131 17.14 9.27 -10.04
CA ALA A 131 16.67 9.06 -8.67
C ALA A 131 16.44 7.57 -8.44
N HIS A 132 16.91 7.04 -7.31
CA HIS A 132 16.50 5.74 -6.82
C HIS A 132 15.36 5.93 -5.85
N THR A 133 14.28 5.17 -6.04
CA THR A 133 13.10 5.26 -5.20
C THR A 133 12.71 3.90 -4.63
N GLU A 134 12.18 3.90 -3.40
CA GLU A 134 11.59 2.74 -2.74
C GLU A 134 10.09 2.99 -2.55
N TRP A 135 9.26 1.98 -2.87
CA TRP A 135 7.81 2.10 -2.86
C TRP A 135 7.24 1.14 -1.82
N SER A 136 6.48 1.69 -0.87
CA SER A 136 5.82 0.93 0.19
C SER A 136 4.33 0.84 -0.08
N LEU A 137 3.79 -0.38 -0.13
CA LEU A 137 2.36 -0.63 -0.33
C LEU A 137 1.63 -0.71 1.02
N GLU A 138 0.50 -0.02 1.13
CA GLU A 138 -0.33 0.07 2.33
C GLU A 138 -1.81 -0.05 1.96
N PHE A 139 -2.56 -0.85 2.71
CA PHE A 139 -4.01 -0.97 2.53
C PHE A 139 -4.76 -0.13 3.57
N ASP A 140 -5.48 0.88 3.08
CA ASP A 140 -6.45 1.62 3.89
C ASP A 140 -7.79 0.87 3.87
N ARG A 141 -8.10 0.18 4.96
CA ARG A 141 -9.35 -0.58 5.12
C ARG A 141 -10.59 0.32 5.18
N SER A 142 -10.46 1.55 5.68
CA SER A 142 -11.58 2.48 5.77
C SER A 142 -11.94 2.99 4.38
N ALA A 143 -10.94 3.48 3.64
CA ALA A 143 -11.10 3.96 2.29
C ALA A 143 -11.30 2.83 1.26
N GLN A 144 -10.96 1.58 1.60
CA GLN A 144 -10.90 0.44 0.68
C GLN A 144 -9.96 0.71 -0.51
N VAL A 145 -8.74 1.17 -0.20
CA VAL A 145 -7.73 1.53 -1.21
C VAL A 145 -6.41 0.85 -0.87
N LEU A 146 -5.77 0.23 -1.87
CA LEU A 146 -4.36 -0.12 -1.82
C LEU A 146 -3.57 1.05 -2.40
N GLN A 147 -2.70 1.65 -1.60
CA GLN A 147 -1.90 2.81 -2.00
C GLN A 147 -0.41 2.54 -1.85
N ALA A 148 0.40 3.24 -2.64
CA ALA A 148 1.84 3.23 -2.55
C ALA A 148 2.34 4.58 -2.00
N ARG A 149 3.35 4.52 -1.12
CA ARG A 149 4.15 5.68 -0.72
C ARG A 149 5.54 5.53 -1.32
N ILE A 150 5.98 6.56 -2.04
CA ILE A 150 7.24 6.58 -2.76
C ILE A 150 8.21 7.45 -1.98
N LYS A 151 9.40 6.93 -1.71
CA LYS A 151 10.50 7.66 -1.07
C LYS A 151 11.70 7.69 -2.01
N VAL A 152 12.31 8.87 -2.20
CA VAL A 152 13.61 8.96 -2.88
C VAL A 152 14.69 8.56 -1.87
N THR A 153 15.49 7.56 -2.21
CA THR A 153 16.57 7.06 -1.36
C THR A 153 17.93 7.61 -1.75
N ASP A 154 18.13 7.87 -3.04
CA ASP A 154 19.34 8.43 -3.60
C ASP A 154 18.97 9.27 -4.84
N MET A 155 19.69 10.35 -5.09
CA MET A 155 19.52 11.13 -6.30
C MET A 155 20.84 11.72 -6.77
N ARG A 156 21.15 11.49 -8.04
CA ARG A 156 22.34 12.00 -8.70
C ARG A 156 21.94 12.99 -9.77
N LEU A 157 22.42 14.22 -9.63
CA LEU A 157 22.16 15.31 -10.56
C LEU A 157 23.40 15.57 -11.43
N GLU A 158 23.15 15.88 -12.69
CA GLU A 158 24.16 16.27 -13.66
C GLU A 158 24.03 17.75 -13.99
N LYS A 159 25.18 18.39 -14.25
CA LYS A 159 25.27 19.80 -14.68
C LYS A 159 24.64 20.80 -13.68
N VAL A 160 24.50 20.38 -12.42
CA VAL A 160 24.08 21.24 -11.31
C VAL A 160 25.29 21.58 -10.45
N PRO A 161 25.57 22.87 -10.21
CA PRO A 161 26.60 23.29 -9.25
C PRO A 161 26.39 22.62 -7.88
N SER A 162 27.46 22.17 -7.23
CA SER A 162 27.38 21.44 -5.94
C SER A 162 26.55 22.17 -4.89
N LEU A 163 26.64 23.50 -4.86
CA LEU A 163 25.90 24.38 -3.96
C LEU A 163 24.36 24.35 -4.15
N ALA A 164 23.88 24.00 -5.35
CA ALA A 164 22.45 23.98 -5.69
C ALA A 164 21.84 22.57 -5.63
N GLN A 165 22.65 21.51 -5.47
CA GLN A 165 22.18 20.13 -5.51
C GLN A 165 21.18 19.83 -4.39
N SER A 166 21.48 20.24 -3.16
CA SER A 166 20.60 19.98 -2.00
C SER A 166 19.23 20.64 -2.17
N SER A 167 19.17 21.86 -2.70
CA SER A 167 17.92 22.58 -2.95
C SER A 167 17.04 21.85 -3.97
N ILE A 168 17.62 21.34 -5.06
CA ILE A 168 16.88 20.57 -6.07
C ILE A 168 16.39 19.23 -5.50
N VAL A 169 17.20 18.55 -4.68
CA VAL A 169 16.78 17.31 -4.01
C VAL A 169 15.54 17.54 -3.15
N THR A 170 15.57 18.55 -2.29
CA THR A 170 14.43 18.89 -1.44
C THR A 170 13.20 19.24 -2.26
N LEU A 171 13.36 20.02 -3.34
CA LEU A 171 12.28 20.41 -4.23
C LEU A 171 11.60 19.20 -4.89
N VAL A 172 12.39 18.25 -5.43
CA VAL A 172 11.87 17.02 -6.04
C VAL A 172 11.15 16.16 -5.00
N GLN A 173 11.75 15.98 -3.82
CA GLN A 173 11.13 15.23 -2.73
C GLN A 173 9.80 15.86 -2.29
N SER A 174 9.75 17.19 -2.10
CA SER A 174 8.51 17.90 -1.77
C SER A 174 7.44 17.76 -2.85
N ALA A 175 7.82 17.81 -4.13
CA ALA A 175 6.87 17.61 -5.23
C ALA A 175 6.30 16.18 -5.24
N ILE A 176 7.13 15.16 -4.98
CA ILE A 176 6.69 13.77 -4.84
C ILE A 176 5.71 13.65 -3.67
N ASP A 177 6.07 14.21 -2.51
CA ASP A 177 5.25 14.12 -1.31
C ASP A 177 3.90 14.84 -1.45
N ALA A 178 3.87 15.98 -2.15
CA ALA A 178 2.65 16.77 -2.31
C ALA A 178 1.75 16.32 -3.49
N ARG A 179 2.33 15.78 -4.57
CA ARG A 179 1.58 15.51 -5.82
C ARG A 179 1.43 14.04 -6.17
N ILE A 180 2.35 13.19 -5.71
CA ILE A 180 2.37 11.77 -6.08
C ILE A 180 1.96 10.91 -4.89
N ASN A 181 2.41 11.24 -3.68
CA ASN A 181 2.09 10.49 -2.48
C ASN A 181 0.74 10.92 -1.87
N PRO A 182 -0.10 9.97 -1.43
CA PRO A 182 -0.04 8.53 -1.73
C PRO A 182 -0.59 8.22 -3.13
N LEU A 183 0.08 7.33 -3.85
CA LEU A 183 -0.35 6.87 -5.17
C LEU A 183 -1.38 5.74 -5.01
N LYS A 184 -2.61 5.94 -5.47
CA LYS A 184 -3.67 4.91 -5.39
C LYS A 184 -3.46 3.85 -6.47
N ILE A 185 -3.18 2.61 -6.06
CA ILE A 185 -2.91 1.47 -6.95
C ILE A 185 -4.19 0.70 -7.25
N LEU A 186 -4.91 0.29 -6.21
CA LEU A 186 -6.23 -0.35 -6.34
C LEU A 186 -7.27 0.49 -5.60
N ARG A 187 -8.37 0.79 -6.29
CA ARG A 187 -9.47 1.60 -5.80
C ARG A 187 -10.61 0.73 -5.26
N PRO A 188 -11.60 1.31 -4.57
CA PRO A 188 -12.68 0.55 -3.95
C PRO A 188 -13.44 -0.31 -4.95
N GLU A 189 -13.61 0.15 -6.19
CA GLU A 189 -14.35 -0.56 -7.24
C GLU A 189 -13.59 -1.81 -7.74
N GLN A 190 -12.28 -1.88 -7.50
CA GLN A 190 -11.43 -3.01 -7.84
C GLN A 190 -11.26 -3.97 -6.65
N LEU A 191 -11.44 -3.47 -5.42
CA LEU A 191 -11.29 -4.22 -4.16
C LEU A 191 -12.62 -4.63 -3.54
N SER A 192 -13.74 -4.09 -4.03
CA SER A 192 -15.08 -4.41 -3.58
C SER A 192 -15.95 -4.67 -4.79
N SER A 193 -16.71 -5.75 -4.76
CA SER A 193 -17.61 -6.12 -5.84
C SER A 193 -18.94 -6.60 -5.28
N VAL A 194 -20.02 -6.34 -6.02
CA VAL A 194 -21.35 -6.88 -5.72
C VAL A 194 -21.60 -8.04 -6.68
N VAL A 195 -21.78 -9.23 -6.12
CA VAL A 195 -22.04 -10.44 -6.88
C VAL A 195 -23.51 -10.81 -6.72
N PRO A 196 -24.32 -10.72 -7.79
CA PRO A 196 -25.71 -11.16 -7.75
C PRO A 196 -25.77 -12.68 -7.69
N ILE A 197 -26.58 -13.22 -6.78
CA ILE A 197 -26.82 -14.65 -6.63
C ILE A 197 -28.25 -14.92 -7.10
N ALA A 198 -28.41 -15.07 -8.42
CA ALA A 198 -29.71 -15.18 -9.07
C ALA A 198 -30.63 -16.26 -8.45
N PRO A 199 -30.15 -17.49 -8.13
CA PRO A 199 -31.02 -18.52 -7.55
C PRO A 199 -31.54 -18.18 -6.15
N SER A 200 -30.85 -17.33 -5.39
CA SER A 200 -31.28 -16.91 -4.05
C SER A 200 -32.02 -15.58 -4.04
N GLY A 201 -32.21 -14.93 -5.21
CA GLY A 201 -32.88 -13.64 -5.33
C GLY A 201 -32.21 -12.49 -4.57
N GLY A 202 -30.90 -12.57 -4.31
CA GLY A 202 -30.17 -11.59 -3.51
C GLY A 202 -28.75 -11.35 -4.02
N SER A 203 -28.05 -10.39 -3.42
CA SER A 203 -26.68 -10.02 -3.78
C SER A 203 -25.74 -10.07 -2.58
N LEU A 204 -24.49 -10.46 -2.84
CA LEU A 204 -23.42 -10.43 -1.84
C LEU A 204 -22.40 -9.35 -2.20
N ARG A 205 -22.07 -8.51 -1.24
CA ARG A 205 -20.94 -7.60 -1.31
C ARG A 205 -19.68 -8.32 -0.84
N LEU A 206 -18.71 -8.44 -1.72
CA LEU A 206 -17.34 -8.80 -1.39
C LEU A 206 -16.65 -7.53 -0.93
N ARG A 207 -16.28 -7.46 0.34
CA ARG A 207 -15.49 -6.35 0.87
C ARG A 207 -14.10 -6.85 1.25
N THR A 208 -13.06 -6.14 0.83
CA THR A 208 -11.69 -6.50 1.22
C THR A 208 -11.45 -6.16 2.68
N ARG A 209 -11.11 -7.17 3.47
CA ARG A 209 -10.74 -7.06 4.89
C ARG A 209 -9.26 -6.72 5.04
N GLU A 210 -8.42 -7.33 4.21
CA GLU A 210 -6.96 -7.20 4.28
C GLU A 210 -6.35 -7.38 2.89
N VAL A 211 -5.29 -6.62 2.61
CA VAL A 211 -4.40 -6.85 1.48
C VAL A 211 -2.99 -6.92 2.03
N LYS A 212 -2.33 -8.08 1.87
CA LYS A 212 -0.96 -8.31 2.28
C LYS A 212 -0.07 -8.41 1.04
N PRO A 213 0.80 -7.43 0.79
CA PRO A 213 1.81 -7.53 -0.25
C PRO A 213 2.94 -8.47 0.18
N GLU A 214 3.33 -9.37 -0.71
CA GLU A 214 4.55 -10.16 -0.64
C GLU A 214 5.38 -9.88 -1.89
N ILE A 215 6.59 -9.34 -1.71
CA ILE A 215 7.48 -8.99 -2.81
C ILE A 215 8.61 -10.01 -2.83
N VAL A 216 8.77 -10.68 -3.96
CA VAL A 216 9.86 -11.63 -4.20
C VAL A 216 10.57 -11.24 -5.51
N PRO A 217 11.76 -11.78 -5.80
CA PRO A 217 12.49 -11.40 -7.00
C PRO A 217 11.65 -11.50 -8.28
N GLY A 218 11.46 -10.38 -8.97
CA GLY A 218 10.76 -10.29 -10.25
C GLY A 218 9.23 -10.31 -10.22
N LEU A 219 8.59 -10.44 -9.05
CA LEU A 219 7.12 -10.37 -8.94
C LEU A 219 6.62 -9.88 -7.58
N VAL A 220 5.38 -9.39 -7.55
CA VAL A 220 4.65 -9.07 -6.33
C VAL A 220 3.37 -9.90 -6.27
N HIS A 221 3.14 -10.53 -5.12
CA HIS A 221 1.88 -11.17 -4.75
C HIS A 221 1.10 -10.21 -3.87
N LEU A 222 -0.18 -10.00 -4.20
CA LEU A 222 -1.12 -9.34 -3.31
C LEU A 222 -2.06 -10.43 -2.81
N HIS A 223 -2.00 -10.74 -1.52
CA HIS A 223 -2.95 -11.66 -0.87
C HIS A 223 -4.11 -10.86 -0.31
N LEU A 224 -5.30 -11.09 -0.85
CA LEU A 224 -6.53 -10.40 -0.48
C LEU A 224 -7.40 -11.33 0.33
N THR A 225 -7.83 -10.86 1.49
CA THR A 225 -8.83 -11.54 2.33
C THR A 225 -10.12 -10.75 2.26
N TYR A 226 -11.21 -11.40 1.88
CA TYR A 226 -12.54 -10.82 1.75
C TYR A 226 -13.46 -11.24 2.88
N GLU A 227 -14.41 -10.37 3.21
CA GLU A 227 -15.63 -10.72 3.94
C GLU A 227 -16.83 -10.61 3.00
N PHE A 228 -17.78 -11.54 3.15
CA PHE A 228 -19.03 -11.55 2.38
C PHE A 228 -20.15 -10.95 3.21
N LEU A 229 -20.69 -9.83 2.74
CA LEU A 229 -21.78 -9.11 3.41
C LEU A 229 -23.04 -9.16 2.53
N PRO A 230 -24.24 -9.24 3.12
CA PRO A 230 -25.47 -9.01 2.35
C PRO A 230 -25.44 -7.61 1.75
N GLU A 231 -25.78 -7.48 0.47
CA GLU A 231 -26.06 -6.17 -0.13
C GLU A 231 -27.39 -5.67 0.47
N LYS A 232 -27.38 -4.47 1.06
CA LYS A 232 -28.57 -3.83 1.64
C LYS A 232 -29.30 -2.98 0.62
#